data_AF-A0A9P9JSK3-F1
#
_entry.id   AF-A0A9P9JSK3-F1
#
_cell.length_a   1.000
_cell.length_b   1.000
_cell.length_c   1.000
_cell.angle_alpha   90.00
_cell.angle_beta   90.00
_cell.angle_gamma   90.00
#
_symmetry.space_group_name_H-M   'P 1'
#
loop_
_entity.id
_entity.type
_entity.pdbx_description
1 polymer ?
#
loop_
_entity_poly.entity_id
_entity_poly.type
_entity_poly.pdbx_seq_one_letter_code
_entity_poly.pdbx_strand_id
1 'polypeptide(L)'
;MKKDLRRYLRLSIITAWQKLNEYYTTLRESPLFAASTILHPSLGKSYLEMNRASEEQLVWAGDAKDGLSDYLDRWYRCNRSVDEQRGAIVKTTASPSVPQRTPVNSILKDDLADYRVPRKLQDFYFYYGRWYGKNGNLPREKYIFPIDKEELARLDVLHKFFLVVRKNNLFSASLDVEQPLRILDLGTGTGIWAIELSEKYPHMHVQGLDFNMIQPKMIPRTMAPPKPFDLEGSWDTVDLDWDFMHVRTLFGSIQNWPDLYKKMIMLVASAISPCSLTLANPLVRHLKPGWGCMEQVEIDWVPQCDDDSLPTDSALSQWASKLLNAMDQYGRPMRVNPEKTRQQLALAGFVDISETVIRACYNPWPEDATEKEAARWFNVGLSSGLTALSCAPMIYLDGKKTRHRL
;
A
#
# COMPACT_ATOMS: atom_id res chain seq x y z
N MET A 1 12.23 2.69 49.60
CA MET A 1 12.86 2.76 48.27
C MET A 1 12.01 2.23 47.10
N LYS A 2 11.45 1.00 47.09
CA LYS A 2 10.65 0.51 45.92
C LYS A 2 9.26 1.16 45.72
N LYS A 3 8.66 1.77 46.76
CA LYS A 3 7.36 2.47 46.65
C LYS A 3 7.45 3.84 45.96
N ASP A 4 8.61 4.50 46.04
CA ASP A 4 8.79 5.84 45.47
C ASP A 4 8.97 5.82 43.95
N LEU A 5 9.67 4.81 43.40
CA LEU A 5 9.94 4.72 41.97
C LEU A 5 8.66 4.60 41.11
N ARG A 6 7.65 3.85 41.59
CA ARG A 6 6.35 3.74 40.89
C ARG A 6 5.56 5.05 40.94
N ARG A 7 5.70 5.82 42.01
CA ARG A 7 5.06 7.13 42.15
C ARG A 7 5.71 8.14 41.21
N TYR A 8 7.03 8.14 41.10
CA TYR A 8 7.77 8.97 40.14
C TYR A 8 7.44 8.60 38.69
N LEU A 9 7.44 7.31 38.34
CA LEU A 9 7.07 6.87 36.98
C LEU A 9 5.64 7.26 36.61
N ARG A 10 4.69 7.11 37.54
CA ARG A 10 3.30 7.52 37.32
C ARG A 10 3.17 9.04 37.14
N LEU A 11 3.89 9.83 37.93
CA LEU A 11 3.95 11.29 37.77
C LEU A 11 4.55 11.67 36.42
N SER A 12 5.66 11.06 36.01
CA SER A 12 6.28 11.31 34.70
C SER A 12 5.34 10.99 33.54
N ILE A 13 4.59 9.89 33.61
CA ILE A 13 3.60 9.51 32.59
C ILE A 13 2.45 10.53 32.56
N ILE A 14 1.90 10.91 33.72
CA ILE A 14 0.81 11.89 33.80
C ILE A 14 1.25 13.25 33.25
N THR A 15 2.45 13.72 33.62
CA THR A 15 3.00 14.98 33.12
C THR A 15 3.30 14.91 31.63
N ALA A 16 3.75 13.78 31.10
CA ALA A 16 3.92 13.58 29.66
C ALA A 16 2.59 13.67 28.92
N TRP A 17 1.52 13.04 29.44
CA TRP A 17 0.18 13.13 28.87
C TRP A 17 -0.40 14.53 28.94
N GLN A 18 -0.18 15.27 30.04
CA GLN A 18 -0.60 16.66 30.18
C GLN A 18 0.09 17.56 29.14
N LYS A 19 1.41 17.40 28.97
CA LYS A 19 2.17 18.13 27.94
C LYS A 19 1.76 17.75 26.51
N LEU A 20 1.44 16.48 26.26
CA LEU A 20 0.93 16.02 24.98
C LEU A 20 -0.45 16.65 24.69
N ASN A 21 -1.33 16.67 25.69
CA ASN A 21 -2.66 17.24 25.58
C ASN A 21 -2.62 18.76 25.39
N GLU A 22 -1.73 19.45 26.10
CA GLU A 22 -1.43 20.88 25.89
C GLU A 22 -0.93 21.11 24.46
N TYR A 23 0.05 20.33 24.00
CA TYR A 23 0.56 20.40 22.63
C TYR A 23 -0.54 20.22 21.57
N TYR A 24 -1.42 19.21 21.70
CA TYR A 24 -2.52 19.01 20.75
C TYR A 24 -3.61 20.09 20.82
N THR A 25 -3.82 20.69 22.00
CA THR A 25 -4.76 21.79 22.18
C THR A 25 -4.23 23.06 21.52
N THR A 26 -2.95 23.39 21.73
CA THR A 26 -2.29 24.54 21.11
C THR A 26 -2.11 24.34 19.60
N LEU A 27 -1.87 23.11 19.13
CA LEU A 27 -1.82 22.81 17.70
C LEU A 27 -3.14 23.13 17.01
N ARG A 28 -4.29 22.83 17.66
CA ARG A 28 -5.62 23.17 17.14
C ARG A 28 -5.82 24.68 16.95
N GLU A 29 -5.11 25.50 17.71
CA GLU A 29 -5.16 26.98 17.62
C GLU A 29 -4.24 27.54 16.51
N SER A 30 -3.37 26.71 15.92
CA SER A 30 -2.43 27.14 14.90
C SER A 30 -3.10 27.36 13.52
N PRO A 31 -2.75 28.44 12.80
CA PRO A 31 -3.12 28.61 11.39
C PRO A 31 -2.66 27.44 10.51
N LEU A 32 -1.57 26.75 10.89
CA LEU A 32 -1.05 25.59 10.17
C LEU A 32 -2.01 24.38 10.26
N PHE A 33 -2.69 24.22 11.40
CA PHE A 33 -3.69 23.18 11.59
C PHE A 33 -4.93 23.45 10.73
N ALA A 34 -5.40 24.69 10.70
CA ALA A 34 -6.48 25.10 9.81
C ALA A 34 -6.10 24.89 8.34
N ALA A 35 -4.89 25.31 7.93
CA ALA A 35 -4.34 25.09 6.59
C ALA A 35 -4.34 23.60 6.21
N SER A 36 -3.77 22.76 7.08
CA SER A 36 -3.67 21.32 6.85
C SER A 36 -5.05 20.65 6.76
N THR A 37 -6.03 21.12 7.52
CA THR A 37 -7.40 20.60 7.51
C THR A 37 -8.14 21.00 6.22
N ILE A 38 -7.97 22.24 5.76
CA ILE A 38 -8.57 22.74 4.52
C ILE A 38 -7.97 22.04 3.30
N LEU A 39 -6.64 21.84 3.30
CA LEU A 39 -5.91 21.16 2.24
C LEU A 39 -6.10 19.64 2.28
N HIS A 40 -6.63 19.09 3.38
CA HIS A 40 -6.85 17.66 3.51
C HIS A 40 -7.98 17.21 2.56
N PRO A 41 -7.71 16.26 1.63
CA PRO A 41 -8.63 15.90 0.54
C PRO A 41 -10.01 15.35 0.94
N SER A 42 -10.23 15.08 2.23
CA SER A 42 -11.46 14.49 2.76
C SER A 42 -12.10 15.28 3.90
N LEU A 43 -11.43 16.30 4.45
CA LEU A 43 -11.95 17.09 5.58
C LEU A 43 -12.46 18.44 5.08
N GLY A 44 -11.60 19.17 4.36
CA GLY A 44 -11.94 20.49 3.83
C GLY A 44 -12.38 21.48 4.92
N LYS A 45 -12.96 22.60 4.48
CA LYS A 45 -13.43 23.67 5.37
C LYS A 45 -14.60 23.24 6.27
N SER A 46 -15.47 22.34 5.80
CA SER A 46 -16.65 21.87 6.53
C SER A 46 -16.30 21.18 7.86
N TYR A 47 -15.12 20.55 7.96
CA TYR A 47 -14.65 19.97 9.21
C TYR A 47 -14.42 21.03 10.31
N LEU A 48 -13.93 22.22 9.96
CA LEU A 48 -13.72 23.32 10.91
C LEU A 48 -15.06 23.91 11.36
N GLU A 49 -16.04 23.99 10.44
CA GLU A 49 -17.40 24.47 10.70
C GLU A 49 -18.18 23.49 11.62
N MET A 50 -18.01 22.17 11.43
CA MET A 50 -18.66 21.14 12.24
C MET A 50 -18.08 21.00 13.64
N ASN A 51 -16.78 21.26 13.84
CA ASN A 51 -16.07 20.99 15.10
C ASN A 51 -15.85 22.23 15.99
N ARG A 52 -16.65 23.28 15.81
CA ARG A 52 -16.61 24.55 16.58
C ARG A 52 -15.20 25.17 16.64
N ALA A 53 -14.61 25.45 15.47
CA ALA A 53 -13.42 26.31 15.37
C ALA A 53 -13.71 27.73 15.90
N SER A 54 -12.69 28.47 16.34
CA SER A 54 -12.87 29.87 16.75
C SER A 54 -13.24 30.75 15.55
N GLU A 55 -13.90 31.88 15.80
CA GLU A 55 -14.37 32.78 14.73
C GLU A 55 -13.19 33.29 13.86
N GLU A 56 -12.04 33.56 14.49
CA GLU A 56 -10.79 33.92 13.80
C GLU A 56 -10.29 32.81 12.84
N GLN A 57 -10.45 31.53 13.21
CA GLN A 57 -10.05 30.41 12.37
C GLN A 57 -10.97 30.25 11.15
N LEU A 58 -12.25 30.57 11.28
CA LEU A 58 -13.20 30.53 10.17
C LEU A 58 -12.97 31.67 9.17
N VAL A 59 -12.60 32.85 9.66
CA VAL A 59 -12.20 34.00 8.83
C VAL A 59 -10.91 33.67 8.07
N TRP A 60 -9.87 33.25 8.79
CA TRP A 60 -8.59 32.86 8.18
C TRP A 60 -8.75 31.72 7.15
N ALA A 61 -9.59 30.72 7.46
CA ALA A 61 -9.89 29.61 6.55
C ALA A 61 -10.64 30.07 5.28
N GLY A 62 -11.50 31.09 5.39
CA GLY A 62 -12.13 31.75 4.26
C GLY A 62 -11.10 32.42 3.37
N ASP A 63 -10.30 33.31 3.94
CA ASP A 63 -9.29 34.09 3.21
C ASP A 63 -8.23 33.19 2.54
N ALA A 64 -7.81 32.11 3.22
CA ALA A 64 -6.86 31.14 2.67
C ALA A 64 -7.45 30.34 1.51
N LYS A 65 -8.75 29.98 1.56
CA LYS A 65 -9.44 29.28 0.48
C LYS A 65 -9.60 30.16 -0.76
N ASP A 66 -9.96 31.42 -0.55
CA ASP A 66 -10.14 32.39 -1.63
C ASP A 66 -8.78 32.72 -2.26
N GLY A 67 -7.75 32.95 -1.44
CA GLY A 67 -6.37 33.14 -1.92
C GLY A 67 -5.80 31.95 -2.70
N LEU A 68 -6.12 30.71 -2.28
CA LEU A 68 -5.71 29.50 -3.00
C LEU A 68 -6.48 29.37 -4.33
N SER A 69 -7.78 29.64 -4.34
CA SER A 69 -8.59 29.63 -5.57
C SER A 69 -8.06 30.67 -6.57
N ASP A 70 -7.76 31.89 -6.12
CA ASP A 70 -7.18 32.95 -6.94
C ASP A 70 -5.78 32.60 -7.46
N TYR A 71 -4.96 31.92 -6.64
CA TYR A 71 -3.66 31.41 -7.08
C TYR A 71 -3.82 30.34 -8.17
N LEU A 72 -4.69 29.35 -7.95
CA LEU A 72 -4.93 28.28 -8.91
C LEU A 72 -5.54 28.80 -10.20
N ASP A 73 -6.51 29.73 -10.14
CA ASP A 73 -7.11 30.33 -11.32
C ASP A 73 -6.09 31.13 -12.13
N ARG A 74 -5.22 31.93 -11.48
CA ARG A 74 -4.13 32.63 -12.17
C ARG A 74 -3.14 31.67 -12.81
N TRP A 75 -2.75 30.63 -12.09
CA TRP A 75 -1.67 29.71 -12.51
C TRP A 75 -2.11 28.72 -13.59
N TYR A 76 -3.35 28.21 -13.51
CA TYR A 76 -3.87 27.19 -14.41
C TYR A 76 -4.74 27.75 -15.55
N ARG A 77 -5.23 29.00 -15.50
CA ARG A 77 -5.84 29.64 -16.68
C ARG A 77 -4.81 30.28 -17.64
N CYS A 78 -3.66 30.74 -17.15
CA CYS A 78 -2.63 31.35 -18.02
C CYS A 78 -1.88 30.35 -18.92
N ASN A 79 -2.00 29.04 -18.67
CA ASN A 79 -1.27 28.00 -19.43
C ASN A 79 -2.15 27.16 -20.37
N ARG A 80 -3.34 27.62 -20.73
CA ARG A 80 -4.03 27.08 -21.92
C ARG A 80 -3.50 27.74 -23.17
N SER A 81 -2.92 26.93 -24.04
CA SER A 81 -2.33 27.29 -25.32
C SER A 81 -3.31 27.98 -26.26
N VAL A 82 -2.72 28.81 -27.12
CA VAL A 82 -3.25 29.78 -28.08
C VAL A 82 -4.17 29.19 -29.20
N ASP A 83 -4.55 27.91 -29.16
CA ASP A 83 -5.21 27.25 -30.30
C ASP A 83 -6.75 27.11 -30.24
N GLU A 84 -7.43 27.57 -29.18
CA GLU A 84 -8.90 27.48 -29.09
C GLU A 84 -9.66 28.81 -29.30
N GLN A 85 -8.97 29.90 -29.67
CA GLN A 85 -9.60 31.23 -29.91
C GLN A 85 -10.01 31.52 -31.37
N ARG A 86 -10.36 30.50 -32.18
CA ARG A 86 -10.91 30.70 -33.54
C ARG A 86 -12.36 30.26 -33.75
N GLY A 87 -13.10 29.98 -32.68
CA GLY A 87 -14.45 29.43 -32.78
C GLY A 87 -15.52 30.08 -31.91
N ALA A 88 -15.46 31.38 -31.61
CA ALA A 88 -16.58 32.06 -30.94
C ALA A 88 -16.52 33.58 -31.09
N ILE A 89 -16.58 34.08 -32.32
CA ILE A 89 -17.15 35.42 -32.55
C ILE A 89 -18.63 35.18 -32.86
N VAL A 90 -19.51 35.61 -31.96
CA VAL A 90 -20.78 36.31 -32.23
C VAL A 90 -21.64 36.37 -30.95
N LYS A 91 -21.96 37.61 -30.56
CA LYS A 91 -23.03 38.08 -29.65
C LYS A 91 -22.86 37.83 -28.14
N THR A 92 -22.52 38.89 -27.41
CA THR A 92 -23.53 39.61 -26.61
C THR A 92 -23.01 40.94 -26.08
N THR A 93 -23.74 42.00 -26.38
CA THR A 93 -23.66 43.34 -25.78
C THR A 93 -24.57 43.39 -24.55
N ALA A 94 -24.03 43.66 -23.36
CA ALA A 94 -24.74 44.34 -22.25
C ALA A 94 -23.78 44.65 -21.08
N SER A 95 -23.91 45.86 -20.54
CA SER A 95 -23.13 46.43 -19.42
C SER A 95 -23.41 45.77 -18.06
N PRO A 96 -22.48 45.82 -17.08
CA PRO A 96 -22.68 45.20 -15.78
C PRO A 96 -23.52 46.08 -14.84
N SER A 97 -24.58 45.51 -14.26
CA SER A 97 -25.28 46.07 -13.10
C SER A 97 -24.88 45.33 -11.82
N VAL A 98 -24.75 46.09 -10.74
CA VAL A 98 -24.34 45.66 -9.40
C VAL A 98 -25.43 44.81 -8.74
N PRO A 99 -25.14 43.63 -8.16
CA PRO A 99 -26.15 42.89 -7.39
C PRO A 99 -26.24 43.40 -5.95
N GLN A 100 -27.45 43.81 -5.56
CA GLN A 100 -27.85 44.10 -4.19
C GLN A 100 -27.95 42.82 -3.33
N ARG A 101 -27.59 42.95 -2.04
CA ARG A 101 -27.72 41.90 -1.01
C ARG A 101 -29.20 41.56 -0.75
N THR A 102 -29.53 40.28 -0.73
CA THR A 102 -30.80 39.74 -0.18
C THR A 102 -30.52 38.71 0.92
N PRO A 103 -31.42 38.54 1.90
CA PRO A 103 -31.11 37.95 3.20
C PRO A 103 -31.03 36.43 3.18
N VAL A 104 -30.08 35.91 3.96
CA VAL A 104 -29.86 34.50 4.25
C VAL A 104 -31.00 33.98 5.12
N ASN A 105 -32.07 33.42 4.54
CA ASN A 105 -32.99 32.55 5.31
C ASN A 105 -33.92 31.62 4.49
N SER A 106 -33.67 31.40 3.20
CA SER A 106 -34.49 30.48 2.38
C SER A 106 -33.71 29.34 1.69
N ILE A 107 -32.40 29.18 1.91
CA ILE A 107 -31.58 28.17 1.21
C ILE A 107 -31.47 26.83 1.98
N LEU A 108 -32.08 26.71 3.17
CA LEU A 108 -31.89 25.54 4.06
C LEU A 108 -32.81 24.34 3.82
N LYS A 109 -33.52 24.22 2.69
CA LYS A 109 -34.43 23.07 2.47
C LYS A 109 -34.26 22.25 1.21
N ASP A 110 -33.48 22.68 0.22
CA ASP A 110 -33.33 21.92 -1.04
C ASP A 110 -31.92 21.32 -1.26
N ASP A 111 -30.90 21.66 -0.46
CA ASP A 111 -29.52 21.18 -0.66
C ASP A 111 -29.19 19.84 0.02
N LEU A 112 -30.16 19.15 0.61
CA LEU A 112 -29.97 17.79 1.13
C LEU A 112 -30.30 16.67 0.11
N ALA A 113 -30.71 17.04 -1.11
CA ALA A 113 -31.20 16.08 -2.11
C ALA A 113 -30.21 15.73 -3.25
N ASP A 114 -29.06 16.39 -3.37
CA ASP A 114 -28.09 16.08 -4.46
C ASP A 114 -26.66 15.81 -3.95
N TYR A 115 -26.55 15.05 -2.84
CA TYR A 115 -25.35 14.24 -2.60
C TYR A 115 -25.27 13.15 -3.67
N ARG A 116 -24.88 13.52 -4.89
CA ARG A 116 -24.43 12.56 -5.89
C ARG A 116 -23.18 11.90 -5.34
N VAL A 117 -23.41 10.71 -4.80
CA VAL A 117 -22.43 9.67 -4.51
C VAL A 117 -21.34 9.74 -5.59
N PRO A 118 -20.06 9.98 -5.23
CA PRO A 118 -18.97 9.84 -6.16
C PRO A 118 -19.06 8.45 -6.81
N ARG A 119 -19.10 8.41 -8.15
CA ARG A 119 -19.29 7.17 -8.91
C ARG A 119 -18.30 6.08 -8.44
N LYS A 120 -18.90 5.03 -7.83
CA LYS A 120 -18.38 3.73 -7.36
C LYS A 120 -17.31 3.73 -6.27
N LEU A 121 -17.77 3.92 -5.03
CA LEU A 121 -17.16 3.41 -3.79
C LEU A 121 -17.73 2.01 -3.45
N GLN A 122 -17.86 1.09 -4.42
CA GLN A 122 -18.59 -0.19 -4.25
C GLN A 122 -17.72 -1.37 -3.77
N ASP A 123 -16.43 -1.14 -3.49
CA ASP A 123 -15.40 -2.18 -3.53
C ASP A 123 -14.72 -2.47 -2.18
N PHE A 124 -15.38 -2.19 -1.05
CA PHE A 124 -14.85 -2.48 0.30
C PHE A 124 -15.91 -3.11 1.21
N TYR A 125 -15.48 -3.94 2.16
CA TYR A 125 -16.35 -4.44 3.24
C TYR A 125 -15.72 -4.22 4.61
N PHE A 126 -16.55 -3.83 5.58
CA PHE A 126 -16.15 -3.63 6.97
C PHE A 126 -16.49 -4.89 7.78
N TYR A 127 -15.49 -5.48 8.43
CA TYR A 127 -15.66 -6.71 9.20
C TYR A 127 -14.71 -6.72 10.40
N TYR A 128 -15.23 -7.01 11.59
CA TYR A 128 -14.46 -6.98 12.85
C TYR A 128 -13.61 -5.71 13.05
N GLY A 129 -14.17 -4.54 12.73
CA GLY A 129 -13.47 -3.27 12.96
C GLY A 129 -12.44 -2.90 11.89
N ARG A 130 -12.27 -3.71 10.84
CA ARG A 130 -11.25 -3.53 9.79
C ARG A 130 -11.89 -3.48 8.41
N TRP A 131 -11.23 -2.81 7.46
CA TRP A 131 -11.68 -2.73 6.07
C TRP A 131 -10.92 -3.71 5.19
N TYR A 132 -11.64 -4.32 4.26
CA TYR A 132 -11.10 -5.32 3.33
C TYR A 132 -11.55 -5.02 1.91
N GLY A 133 -10.78 -5.46 0.92
CA GLY A 133 -11.05 -5.23 -0.50
C GLY A 133 -12.14 -6.14 -1.07
N LYS A 134 -12.88 -5.61 -2.06
CA LYS A 134 -13.91 -6.30 -2.85
C LYS A 134 -13.84 -5.77 -4.28
N ASN A 135 -12.96 -6.31 -5.12
CA ASN A 135 -12.84 -5.77 -6.49
C ASN A 135 -13.85 -6.43 -7.46
N GLY A 136 -14.96 -5.74 -7.75
CA GLY A 136 -15.92 -6.14 -8.80
C GLY A 136 -16.64 -7.48 -8.56
N ASN A 137 -16.59 -8.39 -9.55
CA ASN A 137 -17.19 -9.73 -9.49
C ASN A 137 -16.28 -10.77 -8.81
N LEU A 138 -15.08 -10.39 -8.39
CA LEU A 138 -14.11 -11.34 -7.86
C LEU A 138 -14.39 -11.58 -6.37
N PRO A 139 -14.49 -12.85 -5.93
CA PRO A 139 -14.93 -13.16 -4.58
C PRO A 139 -13.99 -12.53 -3.54
N ARG A 140 -14.57 -12.13 -2.40
CA ARG A 140 -13.90 -11.87 -1.10
C ARG A 140 -12.81 -12.90 -0.79
N GLU A 141 -12.94 -14.08 -1.37
CA GLU A 141 -12.16 -15.27 -1.11
C GLU A 141 -10.73 -15.27 -1.69
N LYS A 142 -10.32 -14.20 -2.40
CA LYS A 142 -8.96 -14.13 -2.93
C LYS A 142 -7.96 -13.47 -1.97
N TYR A 143 -8.35 -12.41 -1.27
CA TYR A 143 -7.46 -11.70 -0.35
C TYR A 143 -8.19 -11.39 0.97
N ILE A 144 -7.68 -11.96 2.06
CA ILE A 144 -8.36 -11.94 3.36
C ILE A 144 -7.72 -11.04 4.40
N PHE A 145 -6.65 -10.32 4.05
CA PHE A 145 -6.06 -9.34 4.95
C PHE A 145 -6.73 -7.98 4.78
N PRO A 146 -6.75 -7.15 5.83
CA PRO A 146 -7.33 -5.82 5.74
C PRO A 146 -6.53 -4.93 4.77
N ILE A 147 -7.13 -3.80 4.41
CA ILE A 147 -6.54 -2.76 3.54
C ILE A 147 -6.89 -1.35 4.05
N ASP A 148 -7.19 -1.24 5.34
CA ASP A 148 -7.39 0.04 6.01
C ASP A 148 -6.07 0.75 6.30
N LYS A 149 -6.18 2.04 6.66
CA LYS A 149 -5.03 2.89 7.00
C LYS A 149 -4.10 2.28 8.04
N GLU A 150 -4.64 1.53 9.00
CA GLU A 150 -3.83 0.84 10.02
C GLU A 150 -2.94 -0.23 9.37
N GLU A 151 -3.50 -1.03 8.46
CA GLU A 151 -2.73 -2.04 7.73
C GLU A 151 -1.71 -1.43 6.77
N LEU A 152 -2.09 -0.38 6.04
CA LEU A 152 -1.17 0.32 5.14
C LEU A 152 0.05 0.85 5.90
N ALA A 153 -0.17 1.48 7.07
CA ALA A 153 0.91 1.96 7.92
C ALA A 153 1.82 0.82 8.42
N ARG A 154 1.24 -0.35 8.73
CA ARG A 154 2.00 -1.54 9.11
C ARG A 154 2.87 -2.06 7.97
N LEU A 155 2.37 -2.09 6.75
CA LEU A 155 3.14 -2.50 5.56
C LEU A 155 4.33 -1.56 5.34
N ASP A 156 4.15 -0.25 5.52
CA ASP A 156 5.23 0.74 5.41
C ASP A 156 6.28 0.58 6.54
N VAL A 157 5.85 0.22 7.75
CA VAL A 157 6.76 -0.16 8.85
C VAL A 157 7.60 -1.39 8.47
N LEU A 158 6.98 -2.40 7.86
CA LEU A 158 7.72 -3.58 7.39
C LEU A 158 8.65 -3.23 6.22
N HIS A 159 8.29 -2.29 5.35
CA HIS A 159 9.22 -1.79 4.34
C HIS A 159 10.49 -1.23 4.97
N LYS A 160 10.35 -0.45 6.06
CA LYS A 160 11.52 0.05 6.80
C LYS A 160 12.35 -1.08 7.40
N PHE A 161 11.71 -2.11 7.96
CA PHE A 161 12.41 -3.32 8.40
C PHE A 161 13.27 -3.92 7.27
N PHE A 162 12.69 -4.14 6.09
CA PHE A 162 13.41 -4.68 4.93
C PHE A 162 14.59 -3.82 4.51
N LEU A 163 14.45 -2.49 4.50
CA LEU A 163 15.55 -1.58 4.21
C LEU A 163 16.70 -1.74 5.23
N VAL A 164 16.39 -1.80 6.52
CA VAL A 164 17.44 -1.93 7.56
C VAL A 164 18.20 -3.25 7.41
N VAL A 165 17.50 -4.38 7.30
CA VAL A 165 18.14 -5.69 7.18
C VAL A 165 18.91 -5.87 5.87
N ARG A 166 18.56 -5.10 4.83
CA ARG A 166 19.25 -5.07 3.53
C ARG A 166 20.21 -3.90 3.36
N LYS A 167 20.56 -3.20 4.44
CA LYS A 167 21.52 -2.07 4.43
C LYS A 167 21.13 -0.98 3.41
N ASN A 168 19.84 -0.64 3.37
CA ASN A 168 19.20 0.32 2.46
C ASN A 168 19.25 -0.05 0.96
N ASN A 169 19.49 -1.33 0.63
CA ASN A 169 19.31 -1.83 -0.73
C ASN A 169 17.85 -2.25 -0.97
N LEU A 170 17.28 -1.79 -2.09
CA LEU A 170 15.90 -2.10 -2.47
C LEU A 170 15.76 -3.51 -3.06
N PHE A 171 16.83 -4.05 -3.64
CA PHE A 171 16.93 -5.40 -4.19
C PHE A 171 18.33 -5.96 -3.92
N SER A 172 18.48 -7.28 -4.01
CA SER A 172 19.76 -8.01 -3.89
C SER A 172 20.23 -8.61 -5.21
N ALA A 173 19.34 -8.73 -6.21
CA ALA A 173 19.70 -9.14 -7.56
C ALA A 173 20.82 -8.26 -8.16
N SER A 174 21.74 -8.89 -8.89
CA SER A 174 22.83 -8.19 -9.58
C SER A 174 22.32 -7.56 -10.87
N LEU A 175 21.81 -6.34 -10.76
CA LEU A 175 21.30 -5.56 -11.89
C LEU A 175 22.30 -4.47 -12.31
N ASP A 176 22.45 -4.26 -13.61
CA ASP A 176 23.17 -3.09 -14.14
C ASP A 176 22.27 -1.85 -14.02
N VAL A 177 22.39 -1.15 -12.90
CA VAL A 177 21.53 -0.02 -12.54
C VAL A 177 21.70 1.20 -13.44
N GLU A 178 22.75 1.26 -14.24
CA GLU A 178 22.98 2.36 -15.20
C GLU A 178 22.09 2.21 -16.46
N GLN A 179 21.56 1.00 -16.72
CA GLN A 179 20.66 0.75 -17.85
C GLN A 179 19.23 1.20 -17.54
N PRO A 180 18.44 1.60 -18.56
CA PRO A 180 17.02 1.91 -18.41
C PRO A 180 16.18 0.62 -18.27
N LEU A 181 16.36 -0.08 -17.16
CA LEU A 181 15.72 -1.36 -16.88
C LEU A 181 14.19 -1.24 -16.77
N ARG A 182 13.48 -2.27 -17.23
CA ARG A 182 12.03 -2.43 -17.02
C ARG A 182 11.78 -3.29 -15.79
N ILE A 183 11.12 -2.71 -14.78
CA ILE A 183 10.88 -3.32 -13.48
C ILE A 183 9.38 -3.50 -13.25
N LEU A 184 8.98 -4.72 -12.90
CA LEU A 184 7.60 -5.04 -12.53
C LEU A 184 7.53 -5.44 -11.05
N ASP A 185 6.76 -4.69 -10.26
CA ASP A 185 6.49 -5.00 -8.86
C ASP A 185 5.15 -5.74 -8.75
N LEU A 186 5.20 -7.03 -8.45
CA LEU A 186 4.03 -7.90 -8.39
C LEU A 186 3.48 -7.91 -6.96
N GLY A 187 2.23 -7.49 -6.79
CA GLY A 187 1.64 -7.29 -5.47
C GLY A 187 2.18 -6.03 -4.81
N THR A 188 2.13 -4.90 -5.52
CA THR A 188 2.82 -3.66 -5.11
C THR A 188 2.31 -3.08 -3.78
N GLY A 189 1.12 -3.50 -3.31
CA GLY A 189 0.59 -3.11 -2.01
C GLY A 189 0.44 -1.58 -1.91
N THR A 190 1.05 -0.96 -0.90
CA THR A 190 1.05 0.51 -0.76
C THR A 190 1.78 1.23 -1.89
N GLY A 191 2.58 0.51 -2.68
CA GLY A 191 3.44 1.04 -3.73
C GLY A 191 4.77 1.58 -3.23
N ILE A 192 5.03 1.59 -1.91
CA ILE A 192 6.18 2.27 -1.32
C ILE A 192 7.53 1.82 -1.90
N TRP A 193 7.69 0.51 -2.17
CA TRP A 193 8.93 0.00 -2.77
C TRP A 193 9.10 0.47 -4.21
N ALA A 194 8.05 0.39 -5.03
CA ALA A 194 8.09 0.81 -6.43
C ALA A 194 8.30 2.34 -6.54
N ILE A 195 7.69 3.10 -5.64
CA ILE A 195 7.87 4.56 -5.50
C ILE A 195 9.34 4.85 -5.20
N GLU A 196 9.91 4.31 -4.12
CA GLU A 196 11.31 4.55 -3.74
C GLU A 196 12.29 4.12 -4.84
N LEU A 197 12.03 3.00 -5.51
CA LEU A 197 12.86 2.54 -6.63
C LEU A 197 12.83 3.52 -7.80
N SER A 198 11.64 4.00 -8.17
CA SER A 198 11.47 4.95 -9.28
C SER A 198 12.10 6.31 -8.99
N GLU A 199 12.11 6.75 -7.74
CA GLU A 199 12.75 8.00 -7.34
C GLU A 199 14.28 7.85 -7.29
N LYS A 200 14.77 6.70 -6.83
CA LYS A 200 16.20 6.39 -6.77
C LYS A 200 16.81 6.19 -8.17
N TYR A 201 16.07 5.60 -9.10
CA TYR A 201 16.51 5.35 -10.48
C TYR A 201 15.48 5.88 -11.49
N PRO A 202 15.43 7.22 -11.73
CA PRO A 202 14.40 7.86 -12.57
C PRO A 202 14.40 7.42 -14.04
N HIS A 203 15.49 6.82 -14.52
CA HIS A 203 15.63 6.31 -15.89
C HIS A 203 15.08 4.89 -16.07
N MET A 204 14.75 4.19 -14.98
CA MET A 204 14.11 2.88 -15.04
C MET A 204 12.60 3.02 -15.26
N HIS A 205 12.02 2.08 -15.99
CA HIS A 205 10.57 1.97 -16.11
C HIS A 205 10.02 1.06 -15.02
N VAL A 206 9.44 1.64 -13.96
CA VAL A 206 8.88 0.91 -12.82
C VAL A 206 7.34 0.91 -12.88
N GLN A 207 6.72 -0.28 -12.87
CA GLN A 207 5.27 -0.44 -12.81
C GLN A 207 4.87 -1.42 -11.70
N GLY A 208 3.88 -1.05 -10.90
CA GLY A 208 3.28 -1.94 -9.91
C GLY A 208 2.00 -2.59 -10.40
N LEU A 209 1.81 -3.87 -10.09
CA LEU A 209 0.56 -4.60 -10.27
C LEU A 209 0.00 -4.96 -8.89
N ASP A 210 -1.28 -4.66 -8.65
CA ASP A 210 -1.97 -5.14 -7.44
C ASP A 210 -3.44 -5.40 -7.72
N PHE A 211 -4.03 -6.31 -6.96
CA PHE A 211 -5.46 -6.55 -7.02
C PHE A 211 -6.25 -5.42 -6.34
N ASN A 212 -5.75 -4.88 -5.24
CA ASN A 212 -6.33 -3.78 -4.48
C ASN A 212 -5.57 -2.48 -4.81
N MET A 213 -6.27 -1.49 -5.35
CA MET A 213 -5.68 -0.19 -5.67
C MET A 213 -5.63 0.71 -4.43
N ILE A 214 -4.69 0.40 -3.52
CA ILE A 214 -4.52 1.04 -2.21
C ILE A 214 -3.32 2.01 -2.18
N GLN A 215 -2.73 2.28 -3.34
CA GLN A 215 -1.59 3.19 -3.49
C GLN A 215 -2.02 4.65 -3.29
N PRO A 216 -1.08 5.57 -2.96
CA PRO A 216 -1.36 6.99 -2.87
C PRO A 216 -2.00 7.55 -4.15
N LYS A 217 -2.93 8.50 -4.01
CA LYS A 217 -3.58 9.17 -5.15
C LYS A 217 -2.59 9.90 -6.05
N MET A 218 -1.47 10.34 -5.48
CA MET A 218 -0.37 10.98 -6.19
C MET A 218 0.87 10.11 -6.02
N ILE A 219 1.35 9.56 -7.13
CA ILE A 219 2.63 8.87 -7.23
C ILE A 219 3.63 9.78 -7.97
N PRO A 220 4.94 9.59 -7.79
CA PRO A 220 5.95 10.32 -8.55
C PRO A 220 5.79 10.13 -10.06
N ARG A 221 6.13 11.16 -10.84
CA ARG A 221 6.10 11.08 -12.32
C ARG A 221 7.12 10.10 -12.89
N THR A 222 8.12 9.73 -12.10
CA THR A 222 9.14 8.72 -12.42
C THR A 222 8.60 7.30 -12.37
N MET A 223 7.45 7.07 -11.71
CA MET A 223 6.78 5.78 -11.66
C MET A 223 5.68 5.70 -12.71
N ALA A 224 5.57 4.59 -13.44
CA ALA A 224 4.40 4.33 -14.26
C ALA A 224 3.17 4.10 -13.35
N PRO A 225 1.96 4.56 -13.74
CA PRO A 225 0.75 4.30 -12.97
C PRO A 225 0.58 2.80 -12.66
N PRO A 226 0.34 2.42 -11.38
CA PRO A 226 0.09 1.03 -11.04
C PRO A 226 -1.23 0.58 -11.67
N LYS A 227 -1.31 -0.71 -12.03
CA LYS A 227 -2.48 -1.27 -12.71
C LYS A 227 -3.22 -2.26 -11.80
N PRO A 228 -4.56 -2.24 -11.78
CA PRO A 228 -5.34 -3.29 -11.14
C PRO A 228 -5.15 -4.61 -11.89
N PHE A 229 -4.66 -5.64 -11.23
CA PHE A 229 -4.36 -6.92 -11.86
C PHE A 229 -4.45 -8.09 -10.87
N ASP A 230 -5.05 -9.19 -11.34
CA ASP A 230 -5.09 -10.45 -10.62
C ASP A 230 -3.92 -11.33 -11.09
N LEU A 231 -2.91 -11.48 -10.24
CA LEU A 231 -1.70 -12.26 -10.56
C LEU A 231 -2.00 -13.72 -10.90
N GLU A 232 -3.11 -14.27 -10.44
CA GLU A 232 -3.55 -15.64 -10.74
C GLU A 232 -4.43 -15.71 -12.00
N GLY A 233 -4.84 -14.58 -12.55
CA GLY A 233 -5.60 -14.45 -13.79
C GLY A 233 -4.77 -14.69 -15.06
N SER A 234 -5.34 -14.30 -16.20
CA SER A 234 -4.61 -14.33 -17.47
C SER A 234 -3.58 -13.21 -17.54
N TRP A 235 -2.38 -13.52 -18.05
CA TRP A 235 -1.29 -12.57 -18.24
C TRP A 235 -1.24 -11.97 -19.65
N ASP A 236 -2.25 -12.23 -20.51
CA ASP A 236 -2.31 -11.73 -21.89
C ASP A 236 -2.18 -10.19 -22.01
N THR A 237 -2.56 -9.45 -20.96
CA THR A 237 -2.53 -7.99 -20.90
C THR A 237 -1.31 -7.43 -20.15
N VAL A 238 -0.48 -8.31 -19.58
CA VAL A 238 0.77 -7.91 -18.91
C VAL A 238 1.81 -7.68 -20.00
N ASP A 239 2.51 -6.55 -19.91
CA ASP A 239 3.55 -6.23 -20.88
C ASP A 239 4.66 -7.30 -20.87
N LEU A 240 5.38 -7.40 -21.99
CA LEU A 240 6.46 -8.36 -22.19
C LEU A 240 7.83 -7.73 -21.94
N ASP A 241 8.86 -8.58 -21.82
CA ASP A 241 10.27 -8.21 -21.73
C ASP A 241 10.62 -7.30 -20.55
N TRP A 242 10.25 -7.71 -19.34
CA TRP A 242 10.72 -7.14 -18.08
C TRP A 242 12.15 -7.62 -17.76
N ASP A 243 13.00 -6.71 -17.30
CA ASP A 243 14.37 -7.01 -16.86
C ASP A 243 14.39 -7.57 -15.44
N PHE A 244 13.48 -7.08 -14.58
CA PHE A 244 13.40 -7.50 -13.20
C PHE A 244 11.94 -7.59 -12.74
N MET A 245 11.59 -8.70 -12.11
CA MET A 245 10.32 -8.87 -11.40
C MET A 245 10.57 -8.99 -9.90
N HIS A 246 9.96 -8.09 -9.13
CA HIS A 246 10.04 -8.09 -7.67
C HIS A 246 8.73 -8.63 -7.08
N VAL A 247 8.87 -9.47 -6.06
CA VAL A 247 7.78 -10.05 -5.28
C VAL A 247 8.15 -9.92 -3.81
N ARG A 248 7.27 -9.36 -2.98
CA ARG A 248 7.52 -9.28 -1.55
C ARG A 248 6.26 -9.52 -0.73
N THR A 249 6.37 -10.36 0.29
CA THR A 249 5.32 -10.65 1.26
C THR A 249 3.99 -11.08 0.60
N LEU A 250 4.07 -11.93 -0.43
CA LEU A 250 2.89 -12.46 -1.13
C LEU A 250 2.50 -13.86 -0.67
N PHE A 251 3.28 -14.50 0.20
CA PHE A 251 2.81 -15.69 0.92
C PHE A 251 1.53 -15.37 1.71
N GLY A 252 0.51 -16.22 1.55
CA GLY A 252 -0.86 -15.96 2.01
C GLY A 252 -1.77 -15.28 0.99
N SER A 253 -1.21 -14.68 -0.07
CA SER A 253 -1.96 -13.97 -1.11
C SER A 253 -2.11 -14.77 -2.40
N ILE A 254 -1.22 -15.72 -2.67
CA ILE A 254 -1.24 -16.57 -3.88
C ILE A 254 -1.56 -18.02 -3.51
N GLN A 255 -2.47 -18.66 -4.25
CA GLN A 255 -2.85 -20.05 -4.08
C GLN A 255 -1.92 -20.99 -4.85
N ASN A 256 -1.55 -20.65 -6.09
CA ASN A 256 -0.73 -21.51 -6.95
C ASN A 256 0.56 -20.83 -7.42
N TRP A 257 1.59 -20.89 -6.56
CA TRP A 257 2.94 -20.39 -6.88
C TRP A 257 3.58 -21.04 -8.11
N PRO A 258 3.54 -22.37 -8.31
CA PRO A 258 4.05 -22.98 -9.53
C PRO A 258 3.48 -22.40 -10.83
N ASP A 259 2.18 -22.09 -10.84
CA ASP A 259 1.53 -21.46 -12.00
C ASP A 259 2.00 -20.01 -12.19
N LEU A 260 2.11 -19.25 -11.11
CA LEU A 260 2.63 -17.88 -11.14
C LEU A 260 4.08 -17.82 -11.67
N TYR A 261 4.96 -18.69 -11.18
CA TYR A 261 6.35 -18.79 -11.67
C TYR A 261 6.39 -19.14 -13.16
N LYS A 262 5.55 -20.09 -13.60
CA LYS A 262 5.45 -20.43 -15.03
C LYS A 262 5.02 -19.25 -15.86
N LYS A 263 3.99 -18.50 -15.44
CA LYS A 263 3.49 -17.31 -16.15
C LYS A 263 4.57 -16.25 -16.34
N MET A 264 5.42 -16.00 -15.33
CA MET A 264 6.52 -15.04 -15.44
C MET A 264 7.48 -15.33 -16.61
N ILE A 265 7.71 -16.60 -16.94
CA ILE A 265 8.63 -17.02 -17.99
C ILE A 265 7.94 -17.74 -19.16
N MET A 266 6.61 -17.73 -19.19
CA MET A 266 5.83 -18.40 -20.22
C MET A 266 6.04 -17.70 -21.56
N LEU A 267 6.17 -18.51 -22.60
CA LEU A 267 6.13 -18.02 -23.96
C LEU A 267 4.73 -17.48 -24.28
N VAL A 268 4.63 -16.20 -24.58
CA VAL A 268 3.42 -15.64 -25.17
C VAL A 268 3.64 -15.67 -26.68
N ALA A 269 2.92 -16.55 -27.39
CA ALA A 269 2.81 -16.44 -28.84
C ALA A 269 2.04 -15.14 -29.10
N SER A 270 2.77 -14.03 -29.26
CA SER A 270 2.13 -12.77 -29.62
C SER A 270 1.33 -13.04 -30.89
N ALA A 271 0.14 -12.44 -30.98
CA ALA A 271 -0.71 -12.47 -32.16
C ALA A 271 -0.02 -11.75 -33.33
N ILE A 272 1.05 -12.34 -33.84
CA ILE A 272 1.68 -11.96 -35.09
C ILE A 272 0.77 -12.52 -36.18
N SER A 273 0.25 -11.61 -36.98
CA SER A 273 -0.44 -11.89 -38.23
C SER A 273 0.15 -13.14 -38.93
N PRO A 274 -0.67 -14.08 -39.42
CA PRO A 274 -0.21 -15.35 -40.01
C PRO A 274 0.63 -15.22 -41.29
N CYS A 275 1.08 -14.02 -41.66
CA CYS A 275 1.79 -13.73 -42.91
C CYS A 275 3.30 -13.44 -42.76
N SER A 276 3.91 -13.52 -41.57
CA SER A 276 5.37 -13.34 -41.42
C SER A 276 6.05 -14.58 -40.84
N LEU A 277 6.18 -15.61 -41.69
CA LEU A 277 7.10 -16.75 -41.50
C LEU A 277 8.52 -16.31 -41.90
N THR A 278 9.17 -15.54 -41.03
CA THR A 278 10.63 -15.36 -41.06
C THR A 278 11.22 -15.97 -39.79
N LEU A 279 12.37 -16.63 -39.93
CA LEU A 279 13.15 -17.39 -38.91
C LEU A 279 13.59 -16.58 -37.67
N ALA A 280 13.03 -15.40 -37.42
CA ALA A 280 13.35 -14.49 -36.34
C ALA A 280 12.08 -14.05 -35.60
N ASN A 281 11.23 -15.00 -35.19
CA ASN A 281 10.21 -14.70 -34.18
C ASN A 281 10.89 -14.86 -32.81
N PRO A 282 11.27 -13.77 -32.10
CA PRO A 282 11.78 -13.91 -30.76
C PRO A 282 10.68 -14.53 -29.92
N LEU A 283 11.02 -15.62 -29.26
CA LEU A 283 10.18 -16.27 -28.26
C LEU A 283 10.00 -15.27 -27.10
N VAL A 284 8.98 -14.41 -27.18
CA VAL A 284 8.74 -13.36 -26.16
C VAL A 284 8.14 -13.96 -24.89
N ARG A 285 8.66 -13.51 -23.75
CA ARG A 285 8.27 -13.92 -22.40
C ARG A 285 8.01 -12.67 -21.58
N HIS A 286 7.28 -12.79 -20.48
CA HIS A 286 7.11 -11.64 -19.59
C HIS A 286 8.46 -11.23 -18.97
N LEU A 287 9.24 -12.19 -18.46
CA LEU A 287 10.62 -11.95 -18.03
C LEU A 287 11.59 -12.23 -19.17
N LYS A 288 12.53 -11.32 -19.44
CA LYS A 288 13.49 -11.46 -20.54
C LYS A 288 14.27 -12.77 -20.43
N PRO A 289 14.38 -13.57 -21.52
CA PRO A 289 15.16 -14.79 -21.50
C PRO A 289 16.66 -14.48 -21.35
N GLY A 290 17.37 -15.33 -20.61
CA GLY A 290 18.83 -15.29 -20.49
C GLY A 290 19.36 -14.39 -19.36
N TRP A 291 18.82 -13.19 -19.17
CA TRP A 291 19.31 -12.24 -18.14
C TRP A 291 18.23 -11.61 -17.26
N GLY A 292 16.95 -11.81 -17.57
CA GLY A 292 15.87 -11.32 -16.72
C GLY A 292 15.89 -12.00 -15.34
N CYS A 293 15.75 -11.22 -14.28
CA CYS A 293 15.84 -11.69 -12.89
C CYS A 293 14.48 -11.62 -12.18
N MET A 294 14.21 -12.57 -11.28
CA MET A 294 13.11 -12.47 -10.32
C MET A 294 13.68 -12.47 -8.90
N GLU A 295 13.20 -11.57 -8.06
CA GLU A 295 13.49 -11.59 -6.63
C GLU A 295 12.21 -11.76 -5.83
N GLN A 296 12.20 -12.77 -4.96
CA GLN A 296 11.11 -13.02 -4.02
C GLN A 296 11.59 -12.89 -2.58
N VAL A 297 10.91 -12.08 -1.79
CA VAL A 297 11.24 -11.80 -0.39
C VAL A 297 10.05 -12.13 0.50
N GLU A 298 10.21 -13.08 1.42
CA GLU A 298 9.14 -13.54 2.30
C GLU A 298 9.59 -13.50 3.77
N ILE A 299 8.62 -13.36 4.67
CA ILE A 299 8.84 -13.49 6.11
C ILE A 299 8.46 -14.90 6.52
N ASP A 300 9.39 -15.63 7.13
CA ASP A 300 9.06 -16.88 7.81
C ASP A 300 8.40 -16.56 9.16
N TRP A 301 7.12 -16.88 9.27
CA TRP A 301 6.34 -16.66 10.48
C TRP A 301 6.50 -17.77 11.52
N VAL A 302 7.25 -18.84 11.21
CA VAL A 302 7.59 -19.88 12.19
C VAL A 302 8.59 -19.32 13.18
N PRO A 303 8.25 -19.23 14.49
CA PRO A 303 9.19 -18.75 15.48
C PRO A 303 10.38 -19.69 15.62
N GLN A 304 11.57 -19.11 15.60
CA GLN A 304 12.84 -19.82 15.78
C GLN A 304 13.62 -19.20 16.94
N CYS A 305 14.49 -20.00 17.53
CA CYS A 305 15.26 -19.65 18.71
C CYS A 305 16.59 -20.41 18.67
N ASP A 306 17.70 -19.71 18.94
CA ASP A 306 19.04 -20.29 18.84
C ASP A 306 19.50 -20.99 20.14
N ASP A 307 18.86 -20.68 21.27
CA ASP A 307 19.29 -21.07 22.62
C ASP A 307 18.22 -21.87 23.39
N ASP A 308 17.26 -22.47 22.67
CA ASP A 308 16.13 -23.23 23.21
C ASP A 308 15.26 -22.46 24.23
N SER A 309 15.40 -21.13 24.32
CA SER A 309 14.67 -20.29 25.26
C SER A 309 13.19 -20.10 24.92
N LEU A 310 12.76 -20.50 23.72
CA LEU A 310 11.37 -20.43 23.27
C LEU A 310 10.63 -21.74 23.60
N PRO A 311 9.67 -21.73 24.55
CA PRO A 311 8.85 -22.91 24.81
C PRO A 311 8.03 -23.30 23.58
N THR A 312 7.95 -24.61 23.31
CA THR A 312 7.17 -25.15 22.19
C THR A 312 5.69 -24.80 22.27
N ASP A 313 5.17 -24.60 23.48
CA ASP A 313 3.79 -24.22 23.78
C ASP A 313 3.62 -22.72 24.06
N SER A 314 4.61 -21.88 23.73
CA SER A 314 4.51 -20.44 23.92
C SER A 314 3.33 -19.82 23.16
N ALA A 315 2.80 -18.70 23.65
CA ALA A 315 1.73 -17.98 22.97
C ALA A 315 2.09 -17.60 21.52
N LEU A 316 3.36 -17.27 21.27
CA LEU A 316 3.87 -16.96 19.94
C LEU A 316 3.87 -18.19 19.02
N SER A 317 4.37 -19.33 19.51
CA SER A 317 4.35 -20.62 18.77
C SER A 317 2.93 -21.07 18.47
N GLN A 318 2.01 -20.92 19.43
CA GLN A 318 0.59 -21.23 19.26
C GLN A 318 -0.07 -20.30 18.24
N TRP A 319 0.19 -18.99 18.31
CA TRP A 319 -0.32 -18.00 17.36
C TRP A 319 0.13 -18.32 15.94
N ALA A 320 1.44 -18.50 15.73
CA ALA A 320 2.00 -18.81 14.41
C ALA A 320 1.42 -20.12 13.87
N SER A 321 1.34 -21.17 14.69
CA SER A 321 0.74 -22.44 14.29
C SER A 321 -0.73 -22.29 13.87
N LYS A 322 -1.52 -21.53 14.62
CA LYS A 322 -2.93 -21.27 14.28
C LYS A 322 -3.06 -20.49 12.98
N LEU A 323 -2.21 -19.48 12.77
CA LEU A 323 -2.20 -18.67 11.55
C LEU A 323 -1.86 -19.53 10.33
N LEU A 324 -0.72 -20.22 10.37
CA LEU A 324 -0.25 -21.02 9.25
C LEU A 324 -1.24 -22.15 8.91
N ASN A 325 -1.79 -22.84 9.92
CA ASN A 325 -2.82 -23.86 9.69
C ASN A 325 -4.12 -23.30 9.12
N ALA A 326 -4.48 -22.06 9.46
CA ALA A 326 -5.64 -21.38 8.88
C ALA A 326 -5.43 -21.08 7.41
N MET A 327 -4.25 -20.56 7.07
CA MET A 327 -3.89 -20.22 5.69
C MET A 327 -3.74 -21.44 4.79
N ASP A 328 -3.21 -22.55 5.33
CA ASP A 328 -3.15 -23.83 4.62
C ASP A 328 -4.55 -24.37 4.28
N GLN A 329 -5.47 -24.37 5.26
CA GLN A 329 -6.86 -24.78 5.07
C GLN A 329 -7.67 -23.80 4.20
N TYR A 330 -7.26 -22.53 4.17
CA TYR A 330 -7.82 -21.53 3.28
C TYR A 330 -7.40 -21.77 1.82
N GLY A 331 -6.30 -22.50 1.60
CA GLY A 331 -5.76 -22.77 0.27
C GLY A 331 -4.82 -21.68 -0.24
N ARG A 332 -4.30 -20.83 0.64
CA ARG A 332 -3.28 -19.81 0.32
C ARG A 332 -2.18 -19.87 1.39
N PRO A 333 -1.23 -20.81 1.28
CA PRO A 333 -0.28 -21.09 2.34
C PRO A 333 0.64 -19.88 2.61
N MET A 334 1.01 -19.70 3.88
CA MET A 334 1.98 -18.71 4.33
C MET A 334 3.34 -19.31 4.75
N ARG A 335 3.45 -20.64 4.71
CA ARG A 335 4.65 -21.36 5.17
C ARG A 335 5.79 -21.17 4.18
N VAL A 336 6.94 -20.74 4.69
CA VAL A 336 8.18 -20.75 3.94
C VAL A 336 8.73 -22.18 3.94
N ASN A 337 9.00 -22.72 2.75
CA ASN A 337 9.75 -23.98 2.59
C ASN A 337 10.78 -23.75 1.47
N PRO A 338 12.04 -23.46 1.83
CA PRO A 338 13.01 -23.03 0.85
C PRO A 338 13.32 -24.09 -0.22
N GLU A 339 13.38 -25.36 0.18
CA GLU A 339 13.63 -26.45 -0.74
C GLU A 339 12.50 -26.64 -1.74
N LYS A 340 11.24 -26.57 -1.27
CA LYS A 340 10.07 -26.61 -2.15
C LYS A 340 10.05 -25.42 -3.10
N THR A 341 10.35 -24.22 -2.62
CA THR A 341 10.40 -23.01 -3.46
C THR A 341 11.48 -23.14 -4.55
N ARG A 342 12.69 -23.58 -4.18
CA ARG A 342 13.79 -23.85 -5.13
C ARG A 342 13.38 -24.86 -6.20
N GLN A 343 12.76 -25.97 -5.81
CA GLN A 343 12.27 -26.97 -6.75
C GLN A 343 11.19 -26.41 -7.69
N GLN A 344 10.25 -25.61 -7.17
CA GLN A 344 9.19 -25.01 -7.98
C GLN A 344 9.74 -23.99 -9.00
N LEU A 345 10.71 -23.18 -8.60
CA LEU A 345 11.41 -22.25 -9.50
C LEU A 345 12.16 -23.00 -10.59
N ALA A 346 12.91 -24.05 -10.24
CA ALA A 346 13.64 -24.87 -11.20
C ALA A 346 12.69 -25.56 -12.20
N LEU A 347 11.57 -26.12 -11.72
CA LEU A 347 10.54 -26.75 -12.55
C LEU A 347 9.81 -25.76 -13.46
N ALA A 348 9.68 -24.49 -13.05
CA ALA A 348 9.15 -23.46 -13.93
C ALA A 348 10.14 -23.15 -15.06
N GLY A 349 11.45 -23.21 -14.80
CA GLY A 349 12.53 -22.96 -15.76
C GLY A 349 13.46 -21.82 -15.35
N PHE A 350 13.42 -21.36 -14.09
CA PHE A 350 14.42 -20.45 -13.54
C PHE A 350 15.75 -21.18 -13.32
N VAL A 351 16.84 -20.47 -13.53
CA VAL A 351 18.22 -20.93 -13.31
C VAL A 351 18.91 -20.02 -12.29
N ASP A 352 20.12 -20.38 -11.86
CA ASP A 352 20.93 -19.57 -10.91
C ASP A 352 20.19 -19.21 -9.62
N ILE A 353 19.44 -20.16 -9.08
CA ILE A 353 18.58 -19.96 -7.90
C ILE A 353 19.45 -19.87 -6.64
N SER A 354 19.58 -18.67 -6.10
CA SER A 354 20.23 -18.40 -4.81
C SER A 354 19.23 -18.01 -3.72
N GLU A 355 19.55 -18.32 -2.47
CA GLU A 355 18.75 -17.97 -1.30
C GLU A 355 19.62 -17.27 -0.26
N THR A 356 19.09 -16.21 0.36
CA THR A 356 19.69 -15.58 1.53
C THR A 356 18.69 -15.57 2.67
N VAL A 357 19.08 -16.14 3.82
CA VAL A 357 18.28 -16.09 5.05
C VAL A 357 18.78 -14.94 5.91
N ILE A 358 17.86 -14.07 6.35
CA ILE A 358 18.18 -12.94 7.23
C ILE A 358 17.38 -13.08 8.52
N ARG A 359 18.04 -12.93 9.67
CA ARG A 359 17.41 -13.01 10.99
C ARG A 359 16.45 -11.84 11.19
N ALA A 360 15.19 -12.17 11.48
CA ALA A 360 14.16 -11.20 11.88
C ALA A 360 13.91 -11.31 13.40
N CYS A 361 14.73 -10.64 14.20
CA CYS A 361 14.62 -10.72 15.65
C CYS A 361 13.30 -10.08 16.16
N TYR A 362 12.56 -10.78 17.00
CA TYR A 362 11.29 -10.30 17.56
C TYR A 362 11.43 -9.11 18.51
N ASN A 363 12.57 -9.00 19.20
CA ASN A 363 12.82 -7.98 20.22
C ASN A 363 14.22 -7.37 20.03
N PRO A 364 14.43 -6.10 20.41
CA PRO A 364 15.71 -5.40 20.26
C PRO A 364 16.75 -5.82 21.34
N TRP A 365 16.90 -7.12 21.52
CA TRP A 365 17.88 -7.75 22.41
C TRP A 365 19.27 -7.97 21.80
N PRO A 366 19.45 -8.17 20.47
CA PRO A 366 20.79 -8.31 19.90
C PRO A 366 21.73 -7.17 20.29
N GLU A 367 23.02 -7.45 20.40
CA GLU A 367 24.00 -6.41 20.72
C GLU A 367 24.29 -5.51 19.50
N ASP A 368 24.38 -6.12 18.31
CA ASP A 368 24.62 -5.42 17.05
C ASP A 368 23.59 -4.31 16.80
N ALA A 369 24.06 -3.13 16.44
CA ALA A 369 23.21 -1.95 16.29
C ALA A 369 22.22 -2.10 15.13
N THR A 370 22.62 -2.76 14.04
CA THR A 370 21.78 -2.98 12.86
C THR A 370 20.70 -4.01 13.15
N GLU A 371 21.07 -5.14 13.76
CA GLU A 371 20.11 -6.18 14.18
C GLU A 371 19.13 -5.65 15.23
N LYS A 372 19.61 -4.86 16.19
CA LYS A 372 18.78 -4.21 17.20
C LYS A 372 17.77 -3.26 16.56
N GLU A 373 18.18 -2.46 15.59
CA GLU A 373 17.29 -1.55 14.88
C GLU A 373 16.29 -2.31 14.01
N ALA A 374 16.73 -3.31 13.26
CA ALA A 374 15.85 -4.19 12.50
C ALA A 374 14.79 -4.83 13.41
N ALA A 375 15.19 -5.31 14.58
CA ALA A 375 14.28 -5.90 15.54
C ALA A 375 13.23 -4.91 16.07
N ARG A 376 13.56 -3.61 16.23
CA ARG A 376 12.56 -2.59 16.60
C ARG A 376 11.49 -2.44 15.52
N TRP A 377 11.90 -2.33 14.26
CA TRP A 377 10.96 -2.21 13.14
C TRP A 377 10.11 -3.47 12.97
N PHE A 378 10.73 -4.65 13.06
CA PHE A 378 10.01 -5.91 12.99
C PHE A 378 9.02 -6.08 14.15
N ASN A 379 9.42 -5.74 15.38
CA ASN A 379 8.55 -5.80 16.55
C ASN A 379 7.30 -4.93 16.39
N VAL A 380 7.47 -3.68 15.94
CA VAL A 380 6.34 -2.75 15.71
C VAL A 380 5.44 -3.27 14.58
N GLY A 381 6.03 -3.77 13.49
CA GLY A 381 5.29 -4.31 12.35
C GLY A 381 4.52 -5.60 12.69
N LEU A 382 5.09 -6.48 13.52
CA LEU A 382 4.41 -7.67 14.02
C LEU A 382 3.31 -7.30 15.01
N SER A 383 3.63 -6.49 16.03
CA SER A 383 2.70 -6.18 17.12
C SER A 383 1.44 -5.45 16.63
N SER A 384 1.60 -4.51 15.70
CA SER A 384 0.46 -3.85 15.05
C SER A 384 -0.27 -4.76 14.05
N GLY A 385 0.40 -5.81 13.56
CA GLY A 385 -0.15 -6.78 12.62
C GLY A 385 -0.88 -7.97 13.21
N LEU A 386 -0.74 -8.24 14.50
CA LEU A 386 -1.32 -9.45 15.11
C LEU A 386 -2.82 -9.55 14.84
N THR A 387 -3.56 -8.45 14.99
CA THR A 387 -5.00 -8.42 14.70
C THR A 387 -5.29 -8.65 13.21
N ALA A 388 -4.58 -7.95 12.33
CA ALA A 388 -4.76 -8.04 10.88
C ALA A 388 -4.49 -9.44 10.33
N LEU A 389 -3.39 -10.06 10.79
CA LEU A 389 -3.00 -11.42 10.41
C LEU A 389 -3.90 -12.48 11.04
N SER A 390 -4.52 -12.23 12.20
CA SER A 390 -5.26 -13.27 12.92
C SER A 390 -6.76 -13.29 12.60
N CYS A 391 -7.42 -12.14 12.59
CA CYS A 391 -8.88 -12.07 12.65
C CYS A 391 -9.54 -12.82 11.49
N ALA A 392 -9.30 -12.42 10.25
CA ALA A 392 -9.97 -13.04 9.11
C ALA A 392 -9.53 -14.51 8.89
N PRO A 393 -8.23 -14.87 8.89
CA PRO A 393 -7.80 -16.26 8.70
C PRO A 393 -8.34 -17.22 9.77
N MET A 394 -8.19 -16.88 11.05
CA MET A 394 -8.53 -17.80 12.14
C MET A 394 -10.05 -17.91 12.35
N ILE A 395 -10.81 -16.85 12.10
CA ILE A 395 -12.27 -16.88 12.23
C ILE A 395 -12.91 -17.64 11.06
N TYR A 396 -12.34 -17.52 9.85
CA TYR A 396 -12.81 -18.31 8.70
C TYR A 396 -12.80 -19.82 8.99
N LEU A 397 -11.79 -20.30 9.73
CA LEU A 397 -11.75 -21.70 10.18
C LEU A 397 -12.89 -22.07 11.15
N ASP A 398 -13.18 -21.23 12.14
CA ASP A 398 -14.24 -21.50 13.11
C ASP A 398 -15.64 -21.46 12.47
N GLY A 399 -15.83 -20.61 11.45
CA GLY A 399 -17.04 -20.58 10.62
C GLY A 399 -17.24 -21.86 9.80
N LYS A 400 -16.18 -22.51 9.31
CA LYS A 400 -16.26 -23.81 8.63
C LYS A 400 -16.57 -24.95 9.61
N LYS A 401 -15.96 -24.95 10.80
CA LYS A 401 -16.22 -25.98 11.84
C LYS A 401 -17.66 -25.98 12.34
N THR A 402 -18.31 -24.81 12.40
CA THR A 402 -19.73 -24.69 12.81
C THR A 402 -20.69 -25.14 11.71
N ARG A 403 -20.36 -24.95 10.42
CA ARG A 403 -21.19 -25.41 9.29
C ARG A 403 -21.16 -26.92 9.05
N HIS A 404 -20.08 -27.62 9.42
CA HIS A 404 -19.98 -29.08 9.31
C HIS A 404 -20.55 -29.85 10.52
N ARG A 405 -21.13 -29.15 11.50
CA ARG A 405 -21.77 -29.73 12.69
C ARG A 405 -23.30 -29.53 12.71
N LEU A 406 -23.89 -29.09 11.61
CA LEU A 406 -25.34 -28.93 11.43
C LEU A 406 -25.87 -29.91 10.39
#